data_AF-A0A5K1JUZ5-F1
#
_entry.id   AF-A0A5K1JUZ5-F1
#
_cell.length_a   1.000
_cell.length_b   1.000
_cell.length_c   1.000
_cell.angle_alpha   90.00
_cell.angle_beta   90.00
_cell.angle_gamma   90.00
#
_symmetry.space_group_name_H-M   'P 1'
#
loop_
_entity.id
_entity.type
_entity.pdbx_description
1 polymer ?
#
loop_
_entity_poly.entity_id
_entity_poly.type
_entity_poly.pdbx_seq_one_letter_code
_entity_poly.pdbx_strand_id
1 'polypeptide(L)'
;MSSYGPILIGAIFQSVLYGMAVIQIFMYFNNYEKDSIWMKLYVMLIWAIETASTISVLAAMWPVLILRWGSLHELAQTQLPIL
;
A
#
# COMPACT_ATOMS: atom_id res chain seq x y z
N MET A 1 18.55 1.12 13.11
CA MET A 1 17.59 1.86 12.27
C MET A 1 16.20 1.27 12.48
N SER A 2 15.42 1.86 13.40
CA SER A 2 14.13 1.29 13.88
C SER A 2 12.91 1.79 13.09
N SER A 3 12.89 1.60 11.76
CA SER A 3 11.85 2.24 10.92
C SER A 3 10.64 1.36 10.57
N TYR A 4 10.50 0.15 11.14
CA TYR A 4 9.35 -0.72 10.84
C TYR A 4 8.02 -0.20 11.39
N GLY A 5 8.04 0.50 12.53
CA GLY A 5 6.85 1.17 13.07
C GLY A 5 6.28 2.23 12.11
N PRO A 6 7.10 3.20 11.67
CA PRO A 6 6.71 4.14 10.61
C PRO A 6 6.27 3.47 9.30
N ILE A 7 6.92 2.39 8.87
CA ILE A 7 6.54 1.65 7.65
C ILE A 7 5.16 1.00 7.81
N LEU A 8 4.86 0.40 8.97
CA LEU A 8 3.54 -0.17 9.27
C LEU A 8 2.45 0.90 9.28
N ILE A 9 2.70 2.03 9.93
CA ILE A 9 1.79 3.17 9.90
C ILE A 9 1.59 3.65 8.46
N GLY A 10 2.67 3.79 7.68
CA GLY A 10 2.62 4.15 6.28
C GLY A 10 1.78 3.17 5.44
N ALA A 11 1.88 1.87 5.68
CA ALA A 11 1.07 0.87 4.98
C ALA A 11 -0.41 0.90 5.35
N ILE A 12 -0.74 1.18 6.62
CA ILE A 12 -2.12 1.41 7.06
C ILE A 12 -2.68 2.65 6.34
N PHE A 13 -1.94 3.75 6.34
CA PHE A 13 -2.34 4.97 5.62
C PHE A 13 -2.50 4.71 4.11
N GLN A 14 -1.56 4.01 3.48
CA GLN A 14 -1.64 3.60 2.07
C GLN A 14 -2.92 2.80 1.80
N SER A 15 -3.28 1.87 2.69
CA SER A 15 -4.50 1.06 2.55
C SER A 15 -5.78 1.90 2.66
N VAL A 16 -5.82 2.90 3.55
CA VAL A 16 -6.95 3.83 3.68
C VAL A 16 -7.07 4.73 2.44
N LEU A 17 -5.94 5.28 1.97
CA LEU A 17 -5.90 6.09 0.75
C LEU A 17 -6.37 5.28 -0.47
N TYR A 18 -5.94 4.02 -0.58
CA TYR A 18 -6.41 3.11 -1.62
C TYR A 18 -7.93 2.91 -1.57
N GLY A 19 -8.50 2.71 -0.37
CA GLY A 19 -9.96 2.63 -0.20
C GLY A 19 -10.69 3.88 -0.70
N MET A 20 -10.18 5.08 -0.41
CA MET A 20 -10.73 6.33 -0.94
C MET A 20 -10.61 6.42 -2.47
N ALA A 21 -9.49 5.99 -3.05
CA ALA A 21 -9.30 5.97 -4.50
C ALA A 21 -10.32 5.05 -5.19
N VAL A 22 -10.63 3.89 -4.62
CA VAL A 22 -11.68 2.99 -5.16
C VAL A 22 -13.05 3.68 -5.15
N ILE A 23 -13.40 4.37 -4.06
CA ILE A 23 -14.66 5.12 -3.96
C ILE A 23 -14.69 6.25 -5.01
N GLN A 24 -13.60 6.97 -5.20
CA GLN A 24 -13.50 8.03 -6.21
C GLN A 24 -13.74 7.48 -7.62
N ILE A 25 -13.19 6.32 -7.93
CA ILE A 25 -13.40 5.64 -9.22
C ILE A 25 -14.85 5.21 -9.38
N PHE A 26 -15.45 4.62 -8.33
CA PHE A 26 -16.86 4.24 -8.34
C PHE A 26 -17.77 5.46 -8.60
N MET A 27 -17.53 6.58 -7.91
CA MET A 27 -18.26 7.83 -8.15
C MET A 27 -18.03 8.37 -9.58
N TYR A 28 -16.80 8.29 -10.09
CA TYR A 28 -16.49 8.74 -11.45
C TYR A 28 -17.28 7.96 -12.50
N PHE A 29 -17.32 6.63 -12.41
CA PHE A 29 -18.09 5.80 -13.33
C PHE A 29 -19.60 6.04 -13.22
N ASN A 30 -20.12 6.34 -12.02
CA ASN A 30 -21.54 6.59 -11.79
C ASN A 30 -21.99 7.99 -12.26
N ASN A 31 -21.19 9.03 -12.06
CA ASN A 31 -21.56 10.41 -12.45
C ASN A 31 -21.25 10.74 -13.92
N TYR A 32 -20.23 10.11 -14.51
CA TYR A 32 -19.71 10.47 -15.83
C TYR A 32 -19.86 9.32 -16.84
N GLU A 33 -21.07 8.80 -16.97
CA GLU A 33 -21.37 7.71 -17.92
C GLU A 33 -21.06 8.09 -19.38
N LYS A 34 -21.27 9.36 -19.76
CA LYS A 34 -21.08 9.87 -21.13
C LYS A 34 -19.66 10.38 -21.46
N ASP A 35 -18.72 10.29 -20.51
CA ASP A 35 -17.35 10.73 -20.74
C ASP A 35 -16.59 9.83 -21.72
N SER A 36 -15.60 10.43 -22.39
CA SER A 36 -14.73 9.77 -23.36
C SER A 36 -14.04 8.53 -22.78
N ILE A 37 -14.09 7.43 -23.53
CA ILE A 37 -13.49 6.14 -23.18
C ILE A 37 -12.00 6.26 -22.83
N TRP A 38 -11.30 7.22 -23.44
CA TRP A 38 -9.88 7.51 -23.15
C TRP A 38 -9.67 7.95 -21.70
N MET A 39 -10.57 8.75 -21.14
CA MET A 39 -10.47 9.21 -19.75
C MET A 39 -10.73 8.05 -18.78
N LYS A 40 -11.71 7.19 -19.10
CA LYS A 40 -12.00 5.97 -18.33
C LYS A 40 -10.81 5.00 -18.32
N LEU A 41 -10.16 4.80 -19.46
CA LEU A 41 -8.92 4.01 -19.56
C LEU A 41 -7.78 4.60 -18.71
N TYR A 42 -7.61 5.91 -18.75
CA TYR A 42 -6.58 6.60 -17.97
C TYR A 42 -6.81 6.43 -16.45
N VAL A 43 -8.05 6.60 -15.98
CA VAL A 43 -8.43 6.39 -14.58
C VAL A 43 -8.17 4.94 -14.15
N MET A 44 -8.54 3.96 -14.99
CA MET A 44 -8.28 2.54 -14.72
C MET A 44 -6.77 2.21 -14.66
N LEU A 45 -5.96 2.86 -15.51
CA LEU A 45 -4.51 2.68 -15.50
C LEU A 45 -3.89 3.24 -14.21
N ILE A 46 -4.30 4.43 -13.78
CA ILE A 46 -3.86 5.00 -12.50
C ILE A 46 -4.21 4.07 -11.36
N TRP A 47 -5.44 3.56 -11.34
CA TRP A 47 -5.89 2.61 -10.32
C TRP A 47 -5.05 1.34 -10.30
N ALA A 48 -4.72 0.79 -11.47
CA ALA A 48 -3.87 -0.41 -11.56
C ALA A 48 -2.47 -0.17 -11.00
N ILE A 49 -1.87 1.00 -11.27
CA ILE A 49 -0.56 1.38 -10.70
C ILE A 49 -0.65 1.52 -9.18
N GLU A 50 -1.68 2.20 -8.67
CA GLU A 50 -1.89 2.38 -7.23
C GLU A 50 -2.10 1.04 -6.51
N THR A 51 -2.82 0.11 -7.16
CA THR A 51 -3.04 -1.25 -6.68
C THR A 51 -1.72 -2.02 -6.62
N ALA A 52 -0.89 -1.93 -7.66
CA ALA A 52 0.41 -2.59 -7.68
C ALA A 52 1.37 -2.06 -6.61
N SER A 53 1.36 -0.74 -6.36
CA SER A 53 2.10 -0.12 -5.26
C SER A 53 1.64 -0.67 -3.90
N THR A 54 0.32 -0.71 -3.68
CA THR A 54 -0.28 -1.19 -2.43
C THR A 54 0.04 -2.68 -2.18
N ILE A 55 -0.04 -3.52 -3.23
CA ILE A 55 0.35 -4.94 -3.16
C ILE A 55 1.83 -5.08 -2.82
N SER A 56 2.70 -4.27 -3.43
CA SER A 56 4.15 -4.33 -3.19
C SER A 56 4.48 -4.01 -1.73
N VAL A 57 3.82 -3.00 -1.14
CA VAL A 57 3.97 -2.65 0.28
C VAL A 57 3.52 -3.81 1.16
N LEU A 58 2.34 -4.39 0.90
CA LEU A 58 1.82 -5.53 1.67
C LEU A 58 2.73 -6.75 1.56
N ALA A 59 3.23 -7.06 0.36
CA ALA A 59 4.13 -8.18 0.10
C ALA A 59 5.47 -8.01 0.82
N ALA A 60 6.02 -6.79 0.87
CA ALA A 60 7.25 -6.49 1.61
C ALA A 60 7.06 -6.64 3.13
N MET A 61 5.86 -6.35 3.64
CA MET A 61 5.55 -6.43 5.06
C MET A 61 5.19 -7.83 5.54
N TRP A 62 4.59 -8.66 4.69
CA TRP A 62 4.17 -10.02 5.00
C TRP A 62 5.27 -10.90 5.66
N PRO A 63 6.52 -10.97 5.14
CA PRO A 63 7.55 -11.77 5.77
C PRO A 63 7.99 -11.26 7.14
N VAL A 64 7.99 -9.93 7.33
CA VAL A 64 8.38 -9.28 8.58
C VAL A 64 7.31 -9.46 9.65
N LEU A 65 6.04 -9.33 9.28
CA LEU A 65 4.91 -9.34 10.21
C LEU A 65 4.37 -10.74 10.52
N ILE A 66 4.46 -11.71 9.59
CA ILE A 66 3.80 -13.01 9.73
C ILE A 66 4.82 -14.15 9.75
N LEU A 67 5.65 -14.27 8.71
CA LEU A 67 6.57 -15.43 8.59
C LEU A 67 7.68 -15.42 9.64
N ARG A 68 8.19 -14.24 10.01
CA ARG A 68 9.32 -14.09 10.95
C ARG A 68 8.91 -13.38 12.25
N TRP A 69 7.61 -13.34 12.52
CA TRP A 69 7.05 -12.69 13.70
C TRP A 69 7.67 -13.24 14.98
N GLY A 70 8.26 -12.37 15.81
CA GLY A 70 8.86 -12.75 17.09
C GLY A 70 10.21 -13.47 17.02
N SER A 71 10.87 -13.55 15.85
CA SER A 71 12.20 -14.15 15.76
C SER A 71 13.29 -13.23 16.35
N LEU A 72 13.97 -13.72 17.40
CA LEU A 72 15.07 -13.00 18.07
C LEU A 72 16.22 -12.64 17.14
N HIS A 73 16.44 -13.41 16.06
CA HIS A 73 17.48 -13.17 15.08
C HIS A 73 17.25 -11.88 14.26
N GLU A 74 16.00 -11.59 13.89
CA GLU A 74 15.60 -10.35 13.21
C GLU A 74 15.58 -9.17 14.19
N LEU A 75 15.10 -9.39 15.42
CA LEU A 75 15.12 -8.38 16.50
C LEU A 75 16.55 -7.95 16.85
N ALA A 76 17.50 -8.90 16.87
CA ALA A 76 18.90 -8.60 17.12
C ALA A 76 19.53 -7.79 15.97
N GLN A 77 19.36 -8.21 14.70
CA GLN A 77 19.87 -7.48 13.53
C GLN A 77 19.27 -6.07 13.39
N THR A 78 18.02 -5.87 13.83
CA THR A 78 17.34 -4.56 13.76
C THR A 78 17.66 -3.61 14.92
N GLN A 79 18.10 -4.15 16.07
CA GLN A 79 18.46 -3.40 17.29
C GLN A 79 19.97 -3.17 17.47
N LEU A 80 20.85 -3.61 16.57
CA LEU A 80 22.30 -3.59 16.84
C LEU A 80 22.82 -2.17 17.19
N PRO A 81 23.69 -2.12 18.21
CA PRO A 81 23.84 -1.01 19.14
C PRO A 81 24.58 0.13 18.47
N ILE A 82 24.15 1.34 18.82
CA ILE A 82 24.95 2.54 18.61
C ILE A 82 26.20 2.34 19.49
N LEU A 83 27.30 1.96 18.86
CA LEU A 83 28.57 2.64 19.12
C LEU A 83 28.55 3.94 18.32
#